data_AF-A0A383BDV9-F1
#
_entry.id   AF-A0A383BDV9-F1
#
_cell.length_a   1.000
_cell.length_b   1.000
_cell.length_c   1.000
_cell.angle_alpha   90.00
_cell.angle_beta   90.00
_cell.angle_gamma   90.00
#
_symmetry.space_group_name_H-M   'P 1'
#
loop_
_entity.id
_entity.type
_entity.pdbx_description
1 polymer ?
#
loop_
_entity_poly.entity_id
_entity_poly.type
_entity_poly.pdbx_seq_one_letter_code
_entity_poly.pdbx_strand_id
1 'polypeptide(L)'
;DGDEEFIPMGNTVSFYNQGGSSFLRLNETSISGWEGDYTPVEEPSPEEKATTRVTLVNGDSTASEIGDLVDGNLQLKTKRGIFKTPVERIRSIYFPHKDGLTTKTASERIWLTGSSGNLALNLTAIRNGMAKGENPNFGMVEISMSRVRRLACNIHLLELEKYLAQLRLARRALEARNLESANQILQKTNPAMRGWLWGRLAFHAKALSSSEILSFAPHPESGLAGAGFAEDSETILTVGKDATFG
;
A
#
# COMPACT_ATOMS: atom_id res chain seq x y z
N ASP A 1 -23.61 -0.70 0.98
CA ASP A 1 -23.15 -1.35 2.21
C ASP A 1 -21.89 -2.12 1.91
N GLY A 2 -20.76 -1.44 2.01
CA GLY A 2 -19.44 -1.99 1.71
C GLY A 2 -18.53 -1.61 2.86
N ASP A 3 -18.95 -2.04 4.06
CA ASP A 3 -18.28 -1.70 5.30
C ASP A 3 -17.22 -2.76 5.62
N GLU A 4 -16.04 -2.23 5.92
CA GLU A 4 -14.88 -2.88 6.53
C GLU A 4 -14.14 -3.92 5.66
N GLU A 5 -12.94 -3.51 5.24
CA GLU A 5 -11.89 -4.38 4.74
C GLU A 5 -11.71 -5.55 5.71
N PHE A 6 -12.01 -6.78 5.27
CA PHE A 6 -11.94 -7.98 6.10
C PHE A 6 -10.52 -8.18 6.63
N ILE A 7 -10.32 -7.90 7.93
CA ILE A 7 -9.10 -8.21 8.67
C ILE A 7 -9.28 -9.60 9.29
N PRO A 8 -8.57 -10.64 8.84
CA PRO A 8 -8.74 -11.99 9.39
C PRO A 8 -8.27 -12.03 10.85
N MET A 9 -9.20 -12.22 11.79
CA MET A 9 -8.91 -12.34 13.23
C MET A 9 -8.61 -13.78 13.68
N GLY A 10 -8.02 -14.64 12.83
CA GLY A 10 -7.78 -16.03 13.19
C GLY A 10 -6.60 -16.70 12.48
N ASN A 11 -6.04 -17.72 13.13
CA ASN A 11 -4.93 -18.55 12.61
C ASN A 11 -5.39 -19.58 11.56
N THR A 12 -6.56 -19.39 10.96
CA THR A 12 -7.18 -20.36 10.04
C THR A 12 -7.38 -19.74 8.68
N VAL A 13 -6.81 -20.38 7.66
CA VAL A 13 -7.13 -20.07 6.26
C VAL A 13 -8.19 -21.06 5.80
N SER A 14 -9.34 -20.55 5.38
CA SER A 14 -10.46 -21.36 4.91
C SER A 14 -10.73 -21.11 3.43
N PHE A 15 -10.76 -22.18 2.64
CA PHE A 15 -11.09 -22.12 1.22
C PHE A 15 -12.50 -22.69 1.02
N TYR A 16 -13.44 -21.82 0.63
CA TYR A 16 -14.80 -22.24 0.28
C TYR A 16 -15.08 -21.96 -1.18
N ASN A 17 -15.57 -22.98 -1.89
CA ASN A 17 -16.06 -22.83 -3.25
C ASN A 17 -17.52 -22.36 -3.23
N GLN A 18 -17.79 -21.16 -3.76
CA GLN A 18 -19.16 -20.62 -3.86
C GLN A 18 -19.91 -21.05 -5.13
N GLY A 19 -19.29 -21.83 -6.04
CA GLY A 19 -19.93 -22.36 -7.24
C GLY A 19 -20.03 -23.88 -7.21
N GLY A 20 -21.25 -24.41 -7.13
CA GLY A 20 -21.58 -25.81 -6.81
C GLY A 20 -21.16 -26.91 -7.80
N SER A 21 -20.05 -26.82 -8.52
CA SER A 21 -19.49 -27.97 -9.26
C SER A 21 -18.00 -27.91 -9.64
N SER A 22 -17.23 -26.90 -9.22
CA SER A 22 -15.80 -26.84 -9.56
C SER A 22 -14.91 -27.45 -8.47
N PHE A 23 -13.85 -28.14 -8.88
CA PHE A 23 -12.79 -28.56 -7.96
C PHE A 23 -11.82 -27.39 -7.75
N LEU A 24 -11.57 -27.02 -6.49
CA LEU A 24 -10.58 -25.99 -6.16
C LEU A 24 -9.20 -26.64 -6.22
N ARG A 25 -8.50 -26.45 -7.34
CA ARG A 25 -7.15 -26.99 -7.55
C ARG A 25 -6.11 -25.95 -7.15
N LEU A 26 -5.46 -26.17 -6.02
CA LEU A 26 -4.28 -25.40 -5.62
C LEU A 26 -3.06 -25.93 -6.38
N ASN A 27 -2.45 -25.10 -7.22
CA ASN A 27 -1.15 -25.38 -7.84
C ASN A 27 -0.09 -24.47 -7.20
N GLU A 28 1.13 -24.97 -7.03
CA GLU A 28 2.28 -24.23 -6.47
C GLU A 28 2.14 -23.81 -4.98
N THR A 29 1.42 -24.57 -4.17
CA THR A 29 1.39 -24.34 -2.72
C THR A 29 2.72 -24.76 -2.09
N SER A 30 3.49 -23.80 -1.60
CA SER A 30 4.66 -24.08 -0.76
C SER A 30 4.33 -23.75 0.70
N ILE A 31 4.19 -24.77 1.54
CA ILE A 31 4.18 -24.61 3.00
C ILE A 31 5.64 -24.73 3.43
N SER A 32 6.27 -23.61 3.80
CA SER A 32 7.56 -23.65 4.48
C SER A 32 7.36 -24.32 5.84
N GLY A 33 8.18 -25.33 6.15
CA GLY A 33 8.08 -26.10 7.40
C GLY A 33 7.93 -25.20 8.61
N TRP A 34 6.87 -25.44 9.39
CA TRP A 34 6.66 -24.81 10.68
C TRP A 34 7.29 -25.73 11.73
N GLU A 35 8.43 -25.33 12.28
CA GLU A 35 9.15 -26.11 13.31
C GLU A 35 8.53 -25.97 14.71
N GLY A 36 7.36 -25.34 14.84
CA GLY A 36 6.69 -25.14 16.15
C GLY A 36 7.32 -24.05 17.03
N ASP A 37 8.48 -23.51 16.66
CA ASP A 37 9.21 -22.48 17.43
C ASP A 37 8.52 -21.11 17.52
N TYR A 38 7.47 -20.91 16.72
CA TYR A 38 6.70 -19.67 16.69
C TYR A 38 5.22 -19.98 16.88
N THR A 39 4.80 -20.24 18.11
CA THR A 39 3.41 -19.95 18.48
C THR A 39 3.19 -18.45 18.27
N PRO A 40 2.09 -18.01 17.63
CA PRO A 40 1.80 -16.59 17.46
C PRO A 40 1.80 -15.95 18.85
N VAL A 41 2.69 -14.98 19.05
CA VAL A 41 2.72 -14.20 20.29
C VAL A 41 1.45 -13.36 20.26
N GLU A 42 0.61 -13.47 21.29
CA GLU A 42 -0.58 -12.64 21.42
C GLU A 42 -0.19 -11.18 21.23
N GLU A 43 -0.96 -10.47 20.41
CA GLU A 43 -0.69 -9.07 20.20
C GLU A 43 -0.76 -8.33 21.54
N PRO A 44 0.20 -7.43 21.83
CA PRO A 44 0.18 -6.65 23.05
C PRO A 44 -1.13 -5.85 23.14
N SER A 45 -1.62 -5.63 24.36
CA SER A 45 -2.84 -4.86 24.58
C SER A 45 -2.66 -3.41 24.06
N PRO A 46 -3.75 -2.65 23.81
CA PRO A 46 -3.65 -1.30 23.24
C PRO A 46 -2.70 -0.37 24.02
N GLU A 47 -2.65 -0.49 25.34
CA GLU A 47 -1.75 0.28 26.22
C GLU A 47 -0.27 -0.11 26.03
N GLU A 48 -0.02 -1.39 25.72
CA GLU A 48 1.32 -1.96 25.55
C GLU A 48 1.88 -1.71 24.14
N LYS A 49 1.01 -1.43 23.16
CA LYS A 49 1.40 -1.10 21.78
C LYS A 49 2.16 0.23 21.63
N ALA A 50 2.20 1.06 22.68
CA ALA A 50 2.86 2.37 22.67
C ALA A 50 4.38 2.31 22.85
N THR A 51 4.93 1.18 23.30
CA THR A 51 6.38 1.04 23.58
C THR A 51 6.97 -0.21 22.97
N THR A 52 8.27 -0.19 22.69
CA THR A 52 8.98 -1.38 22.21
C THR A 52 9.01 -2.44 23.30
N ARG A 53 8.57 -3.66 22.99
CA ARG A 53 8.47 -4.78 23.92
C ARG A 53 9.28 -5.96 23.42
N VAL A 54 10.06 -6.56 24.30
CA VAL A 54 10.83 -7.76 24.03
C VAL A 54 10.22 -8.92 24.80
N THR A 55 9.93 -10.01 24.11
CA THR A 55 9.45 -11.26 24.69
C THR A 55 10.58 -12.29 24.63
N LEU A 56 10.89 -12.90 25.76
CA LEU A 56 11.91 -13.92 25.89
C LEU A 56 11.32 -15.32 25.62
N VAL A 57 12.18 -16.30 25.40
CA VAL A 57 11.78 -17.70 25.12
C VAL A 57 10.97 -18.35 26.24
N ASN A 58 11.14 -17.89 27.48
CA ASN A 58 10.36 -18.36 28.63
C ASN A 58 8.96 -17.71 28.73
N GLY A 59 8.60 -16.82 27.80
CA GLY A 59 7.33 -16.09 27.79
C GLY A 59 7.35 -14.78 28.57
N ASP A 60 8.39 -14.50 29.35
CA ASP A 60 8.53 -13.21 30.03
C ASP A 60 8.71 -12.10 29.01
N SER A 61 8.16 -10.93 29.32
CA SER A 61 8.28 -9.79 28.42
C SER A 61 8.53 -8.49 29.17
N THR A 62 9.26 -7.58 28.52
CA THR A 62 9.69 -6.32 29.13
C THR A 62 9.65 -5.19 28.10
N ALA A 63 9.25 -4.00 28.54
CA ALA A 63 9.36 -2.79 27.75
C ALA A 63 10.83 -2.34 27.74
N SER A 64 11.41 -2.26 26.55
CA SER A 64 12.83 -1.97 26.38
C SER A 64 13.08 -1.20 25.10
N GLU A 65 13.95 -0.20 25.17
CA GLU A 65 14.61 0.31 23.97
C GLU A 65 15.66 -0.70 23.51
N ILE A 66 15.77 -0.89 22.20
CA ILE A 66 16.75 -1.81 21.60
C ILE A 66 18.02 -1.02 21.32
N GLY A 67 19.13 -1.48 21.92
CA GLY A 67 20.48 -1.01 21.61
C GLY A 67 21.17 -1.90 20.59
N ASP A 68 22.50 -1.87 20.62
CA ASP A 68 23.32 -2.59 19.64
C ASP A 68 23.30 -4.11 19.84
N LEU A 69 23.44 -4.85 18.75
CA LEU A 69 23.74 -6.27 18.74
C LEU A 69 25.25 -6.47 18.64
N VAL A 70 25.88 -6.94 19.71
CA VAL A 70 27.33 -7.17 19.78
C VAL A 70 27.59 -8.59 20.28
N ASP A 71 28.42 -9.34 19.56
CA ASP A 71 28.82 -10.71 19.92
C ASP A 71 27.61 -11.63 20.25
N GLY A 72 26.56 -11.57 19.41
CA GLY A 72 25.35 -12.38 19.60
C GLY A 72 24.46 -11.96 20.77
N ASN A 73 24.75 -10.84 21.44
CA ASN A 73 23.98 -10.30 22.54
C ASN A 73 23.33 -8.97 22.15
N LEU A 74 22.00 -8.91 22.22
CA LEU A 74 21.23 -7.70 22.01
C LEU A 74 21.20 -6.89 23.31
N GLN A 75 21.51 -5.59 23.24
CA GLN A 75 21.39 -4.70 24.38
C GLN A 75 19.93 -4.28 24.59
N LEU A 76 19.36 -4.66 25.73
CA LEU A 76 18.03 -4.25 26.17
C LEU A 76 18.16 -3.12 27.19
N LYS A 77 17.80 -1.90 26.80
CA LYS A 77 17.77 -0.74 27.68
C LYS A 77 16.39 -0.62 28.32
N THR A 78 16.30 -1.03 29.58
CA THR A 78 15.09 -0.94 30.39
C THR A 78 15.22 0.20 31.41
N LYS A 79 14.12 0.55 32.08
CA LYS A 79 14.15 1.49 33.22
C LYS A 79 15.09 1.05 34.36
N ARG A 80 15.43 -0.24 34.44
CA ARG A 80 16.27 -0.82 35.50
C ARG A 80 17.75 -0.91 35.12
N GLY A 81 18.11 -0.59 33.87
CA GLY A 81 19.47 -0.67 33.37
C GLY A 81 19.57 -1.30 31.97
N ILE A 82 20.81 -1.44 31.52
CA ILE A 82 21.17 -2.00 30.21
C ILE A 82 21.58 -3.46 30.40
N PHE A 83 20.84 -4.37 29.78
CA PHE A 83 21.06 -5.81 29.88
C PHE A 83 21.55 -6.37 28.55
N LYS A 84 22.67 -7.10 28.57
CA LYS A 84 23.13 -7.88 27.42
C LYS A 84 22.38 -9.19 27.38
N THR A 85 21.51 -9.37 26.39
CA THR A 85 20.63 -10.53 26.27
C THR A 85 21.01 -11.35 25.05
N PRO A 86 21.38 -12.64 25.19
CA PRO A 86 21.66 -13.49 24.05
C PRO A 86 20.45 -13.55 23.11
N VAL A 87 20.67 -13.41 21.80
CA VAL A 87 19.57 -13.41 20.81
C VAL A 87 18.78 -14.72 20.85
N GLU A 88 19.44 -15.84 21.18
CA GLU A 88 18.82 -17.16 21.38
C GLU A 88 17.75 -17.17 22.49
N ARG A 89 17.83 -16.24 23.46
CA ARG A 89 16.82 -16.09 24.51
C ARG A 89 15.70 -15.13 24.15
N ILE A 90 15.80 -14.45 23.00
CA ILE A 90 14.80 -13.50 22.52
C ILE A 90 13.87 -14.21 21.54
N ARG A 91 12.59 -14.26 21.89
CA ARG A 91 11.56 -14.87 21.06
C ARG A 91 10.97 -13.88 20.06
N SER A 92 10.61 -12.69 20.50
CA SER A 92 10.05 -11.65 19.63
C SER A 92 10.36 -10.25 20.14
N ILE A 93 10.36 -9.29 19.21
CA ILE A 93 10.44 -7.86 19.52
C ILE A 93 9.26 -7.20 18.81
N TYR A 94 8.38 -6.60 19.61
CA TYR A 94 7.29 -5.76 19.13
C TYR A 94 7.76 -4.31 19.10
N PHE A 95 7.67 -3.67 17.93
CA PHE A 95 7.94 -2.25 17.77
C PHE A 95 6.62 -1.49 17.71
N PRO A 96 6.48 -0.36 18.46
CA PRO A 96 5.28 0.45 18.39
C PRO A 96 5.14 1.03 16.98
N HIS A 97 3.90 1.10 16.50
CA HIS A 97 3.61 1.78 15.26
C HIS A 97 3.89 3.27 15.47
N LYS A 98 4.93 3.79 14.81
CA LYS A 98 5.17 5.23 14.79
C LYS A 98 4.25 5.84 13.73
N ASP A 99 3.27 6.61 14.18
CA ASP A 99 2.53 7.51 13.30
C ASP A 99 3.53 8.46 12.66
N GLY A 100 3.72 8.32 11.34
CA GLY A 100 4.81 8.96 10.62
C GLY A 100 5.87 8.00 10.10
N LEU A 101 5.48 6.79 9.67
CA LEU A 101 6.26 6.05 8.69
C LEU A 101 6.48 6.98 7.49
N THR A 102 7.72 7.45 7.34
CA THR A 102 8.15 7.98 6.05
C THR A 102 7.89 6.85 5.06
N THR A 103 7.05 7.13 4.07
CA THR A 103 6.80 6.29 2.90
C THR A 103 8.06 6.22 2.04
N LYS A 104 9.22 5.93 2.64
CA LYS A 104 10.42 5.55 1.92
C LYS A 104 10.11 4.19 1.31
N THR A 105 9.62 4.23 0.08
CA THR A 105 9.40 3.07 -0.76
C THR A 105 10.72 2.35 -0.92
N ALA A 106 10.75 1.08 -0.52
CA ALA A 106 11.89 0.22 -0.75
C ALA A 106 11.89 -0.23 -2.22
N SER A 107 13.00 -0.03 -2.93
CA SER A 107 13.16 -0.49 -4.31
C SER A 107 13.38 -2.01 -4.41
N GLU A 108 13.97 -2.62 -3.39
CA GLU A 108 14.30 -4.05 -3.36
C GLU A 108 13.52 -4.83 -2.29
N ARG A 109 13.28 -6.11 -2.59
CA ARG A 109 12.80 -7.10 -1.63
C ARG A 109 13.71 -8.33 -1.65
N ILE A 110 14.21 -8.70 -0.49
CA ILE A 110 15.06 -9.87 -0.26
C ILE A 110 14.24 -10.94 0.47
N TRP A 111 14.29 -12.18 0.01
CA TRP A 111 13.82 -13.34 0.75
C TRP A 111 15.01 -14.09 1.31
N LEU A 112 14.98 -14.37 2.61
CA LEU A 112 16.04 -15.08 3.29
C LEU A 112 15.79 -16.61 3.25
N THR A 113 16.87 -17.38 3.36
CA THR A 113 16.82 -18.85 3.46
C THR A 113 16.35 -19.28 4.86
N GLY A 114 15.90 -20.53 5.01
CA GLY A 114 15.62 -21.10 6.34
C GLY A 114 14.46 -20.45 7.09
N SER A 115 13.37 -20.12 6.39
CA SER A 115 12.16 -19.51 6.97
C SER A 115 12.37 -18.16 7.70
N SER A 116 13.52 -17.50 7.51
CA SER A 116 13.84 -16.21 8.14
C SER A 116 13.09 -15.00 7.55
N GLY A 117 12.03 -15.23 6.77
CA GLY A 117 11.15 -14.20 6.24
C GLY A 117 11.69 -13.44 5.03
N ASN A 118 11.12 -12.25 4.81
CA ASN A 118 11.52 -11.32 3.75
C ASN A 118 11.77 -9.91 4.32
N LEU A 119 12.64 -9.16 3.65
CA LEU A 119 13.03 -7.81 4.02
C LEU A 119 12.86 -6.88 2.82
N ALA A 120 12.33 -5.68 3.09
CA ALA A 120 12.31 -4.58 2.12
C ALA A 120 13.52 -3.67 2.37
N LEU A 121 14.28 -3.30 1.36
CA LEU A 121 15.45 -2.43 1.51
C LEU A 121 15.72 -1.62 0.23
N ASN A 122 16.45 -0.53 0.37
CA ASN A 122 17.09 0.20 -0.72
C ASN A 122 18.55 -0.26 -0.78
N LEU A 123 18.86 -1.10 -1.75
CA LEU A 123 20.17 -1.72 -1.91
C LEU A 123 21.18 -0.70 -2.44
N THR A 124 22.29 -0.51 -1.72
CA THR A 124 23.36 0.41 -2.13
C THR A 124 24.49 -0.32 -2.83
N ALA A 125 24.84 -1.53 -2.39
CA ALA A 125 25.89 -2.33 -3.02
C ALA A 125 25.75 -3.82 -2.69
N ILE A 126 26.19 -4.68 -3.62
CA ILE A 126 26.51 -6.08 -3.36
C ILE A 126 27.98 -6.28 -3.68
N ARG A 127 28.80 -6.54 -2.66
CA ARG A 127 30.25 -6.79 -2.81
C ARG A 127 30.71 -7.80 -1.76
N ASN A 128 31.72 -8.60 -2.10
CA ASN A 128 32.35 -9.56 -1.19
C ASN A 128 31.36 -10.52 -0.50
N GLY A 129 30.32 -10.96 -1.21
CA GLY A 129 29.30 -11.85 -0.65
C GLY A 129 28.37 -11.19 0.39
N MET A 130 28.36 -9.85 0.48
CA MET A 130 27.50 -9.08 1.37
C MET A 130 26.66 -8.07 0.57
N ALA A 131 25.36 -8.00 0.89
CA ALA A 131 24.42 -7.01 0.43
C ALA A 131 24.31 -5.90 1.47
N LYS A 132 24.56 -4.65 1.08
CA LYS A 132 24.40 -3.47 1.93
C LYS A 132 23.23 -2.64 1.42
N GLY A 133 22.42 -2.11 2.32
CA GLY A 133 21.31 -1.25 1.98
C GLY A 133 20.67 -0.58 3.18
N GLU A 134 19.70 0.29 2.93
CA GLU A 134 18.90 0.96 3.96
C GLU A 134 17.50 0.34 3.98
N ASN A 135 17.12 -0.28 5.09
CA ASN A 135 15.74 -0.65 5.35
C ASN A 135 14.96 0.60 5.85
N PRO A 136 13.76 0.89 5.30
CA PRO A 136 12.98 2.05 5.71
C PRO A 136 12.66 2.14 7.22
N ASN A 137 12.59 0.99 7.89
CA ASN A 137 12.22 0.88 9.30
C ASN A 137 13.43 0.70 10.22
N PHE A 138 14.45 -0.04 9.77
CA PHE A 138 15.60 -0.42 10.59
C PHE A 138 16.88 0.40 10.31
N GLY A 139 16.89 1.21 9.24
CA GLY A 139 18.08 1.94 8.81
C GLY A 139 19.07 1.05 8.05
N MET A 140 20.37 1.30 8.19
CA MET A 140 21.39 0.57 7.43
C MET A 140 21.50 -0.89 7.87
N VAL A 141 21.47 -1.82 6.90
CA VAL A 141 21.54 -3.26 7.10
C VAL A 141 22.60 -3.88 6.19
N GLU A 142 23.34 -4.85 6.73
CA GLU A 142 24.25 -5.71 5.97
C GLU A 142 23.77 -7.16 6.05
N ILE A 143 23.59 -7.81 4.89
CA ILE A 143 23.04 -9.16 4.77
C ILE A 143 24.03 -10.02 3.99
N SER A 144 24.40 -11.19 4.52
CA SER A 144 25.20 -12.15 3.77
C SER A 144 24.40 -12.76 2.62
N MET A 145 24.97 -12.75 1.41
CA MET A 145 24.36 -13.35 0.21
C MET A 145 24.16 -14.86 0.35
N SER A 146 24.92 -15.53 1.24
CA SER A 146 24.71 -16.94 1.57
C SER A 146 23.33 -17.22 2.18
N ARG A 147 22.72 -16.22 2.82
CA ARG A 147 21.40 -16.29 3.44
C ARG A 147 20.29 -15.77 2.52
N VAL A 148 20.60 -15.34 1.30
CA VAL A 148 19.63 -14.78 0.35
C VAL A 148 19.12 -15.88 -0.57
N ARG A 149 17.83 -16.20 -0.48
CA ARG A 149 17.15 -17.13 -1.38
C ARG A 149 16.76 -16.48 -2.71
N ARG A 150 16.23 -15.26 -2.64
CA ARG A 150 15.76 -14.49 -3.80
C ARG A 150 15.92 -13.00 -3.54
N LEU A 151 16.34 -12.27 -4.56
CA LEU A 151 16.39 -10.81 -4.57
C LEU A 151 15.52 -10.32 -5.74
N ALA A 152 14.55 -9.46 -5.45
CA ALA A 152 13.80 -8.72 -6.45
C ALA A 152 14.19 -7.24 -6.35
N CYS A 153 14.61 -6.66 -7.47
CA CYS A 153 15.05 -5.27 -7.56
C CYS A 153 14.08 -4.43 -8.37
N ASN A 154 14.19 -3.11 -8.24
CA ASN A 154 13.42 -2.14 -9.03
C ASN A 154 11.90 -2.34 -8.93
N ILE A 155 11.41 -2.79 -7.78
CA ILE A 155 10.00 -3.13 -7.57
C ILE A 155 9.14 -1.88 -7.80
N HIS A 156 9.58 -0.73 -7.31
CA HIS A 156 8.89 0.53 -7.53
C HIS A 156 8.80 0.91 -9.01
N LEU A 157 9.88 0.72 -9.78
CA LEU A 157 9.85 0.98 -11.23
C LEU A 157 8.86 0.05 -11.93
N LEU A 158 8.86 -1.23 -11.57
CA LEU A 158 7.92 -2.22 -12.11
C LEU A 158 6.45 -1.87 -11.78
N GLU A 159 6.19 -1.41 -10.56
CA GLU A 159 4.86 -0.96 -10.14
C GLU A 159 4.41 0.28 -10.92
N LEU A 160 5.32 1.24 -11.12
CA LEU A 160 5.06 2.44 -11.89
C LEU A 160 4.79 2.14 -13.37
N GLU A 161 5.56 1.23 -13.98
CA GLU A 161 5.33 0.80 -15.36
C GLU A 161 3.97 0.11 -15.53
N LYS A 162 3.61 -0.79 -14.60
CA LYS A 162 2.30 -1.44 -14.58
C LYS A 162 1.17 -0.42 -14.44
N TYR A 163 1.32 0.55 -13.56
CA TYR A 163 0.36 1.63 -13.38
C TYR A 163 0.19 2.47 -14.66
N LEU A 164 1.29 2.90 -15.27
CA LEU A 164 1.23 3.65 -16.53
C LEU A 164 0.63 2.80 -17.67
N ALA A 165 0.89 1.50 -17.71
CA ALA A 165 0.25 0.60 -18.67
C ALA A 165 -1.28 0.52 -18.45
N GLN A 166 -1.75 0.44 -17.21
CA GLN A 166 -3.18 0.49 -16.88
C GLN A 166 -3.81 1.81 -17.35
N LEU A 167 -3.17 2.96 -17.13
CA LEU A 167 -3.68 4.25 -17.61
C LEU A 167 -3.76 4.32 -19.14
N ARG A 168 -2.79 3.73 -19.85
CA ARG A 168 -2.85 3.64 -21.33
C ARG A 168 -4.02 2.77 -21.79
N LEU A 169 -4.31 1.67 -21.10
CA LEU A 169 -5.46 0.82 -21.40
C LEU A 169 -6.78 1.54 -21.13
N ALA A 170 -6.90 2.25 -20.00
CA ALA A 170 -8.08 3.07 -19.70
C ALA A 170 -8.31 4.14 -20.77
N ARG A 171 -7.24 4.82 -21.22
CA ARG A 171 -7.31 5.79 -22.32
C ARG A 171 -7.82 5.16 -23.61
N ARG A 172 -7.29 4.00 -24.02
CA ARG A 172 -7.77 3.28 -25.22
C ARG A 172 -9.23 2.87 -25.11
N ALA A 173 -9.67 2.43 -23.92
CA ALA A 173 -11.07 2.11 -23.68
C ALA A 173 -11.99 3.33 -23.84
N LEU A 174 -11.57 4.50 -23.36
CA LEU A 174 -12.28 5.77 -23.57
C LEU A 174 -12.32 6.19 -25.04
N GLU A 175 -11.21 6.05 -25.77
CA GLU A 175 -11.15 6.32 -27.22
C GLU A 175 -12.10 5.38 -27.99
N ALA A 176 -12.23 4.13 -27.55
CA ALA A 176 -13.18 3.15 -28.10
C ALA A 176 -14.63 3.31 -27.57
N ARG A 177 -14.93 4.36 -26.80
CA ARG A 177 -16.23 4.61 -26.14
C ARG A 177 -16.72 3.47 -25.22
N ASN A 178 -15.81 2.63 -24.73
CA ASN A 178 -16.14 1.59 -23.74
C ASN A 178 -15.96 2.13 -22.31
N LEU A 179 -17.00 2.81 -21.82
CA LEU A 179 -16.98 3.48 -20.51
C LEU A 179 -16.89 2.50 -19.34
N GLU A 180 -17.56 1.36 -19.43
CA GLU A 180 -17.56 0.34 -18.38
C GLU A 180 -16.13 -0.20 -18.15
N SER A 181 -15.46 -0.59 -19.23
CA SER A 181 -14.08 -1.08 -19.17
C SER A 181 -13.12 0.00 -18.66
N ALA A 182 -13.27 1.24 -19.13
CA ALA A 182 -12.44 2.36 -18.67
C ALA A 182 -12.57 2.59 -17.16
N ASN A 183 -13.80 2.61 -16.64
CA ASN A 183 -14.07 2.81 -15.21
C ASN A 183 -13.55 1.65 -14.36
N GLN A 184 -13.73 0.41 -14.79
CA GLN A 184 -13.18 -0.76 -14.09
C GLN A 184 -11.64 -0.70 -14.01
N ILE A 185 -10.96 -0.32 -15.10
CA ILE A 185 -9.50 -0.18 -15.11
C ILE A 185 -9.06 0.94 -14.16
N LEU A 186 -9.71 2.11 -14.21
CA LEU A 186 -9.38 3.25 -13.36
C LEU A 186 -9.58 2.95 -11.87
N GLN A 187 -10.63 2.22 -11.50
CA GLN A 187 -10.88 1.80 -10.12
C GLN A 187 -9.84 0.81 -9.60
N LYS A 188 -9.38 -0.13 -10.45
CA LYS A 188 -8.34 -1.11 -10.10
C LYS A 188 -6.95 -0.50 -9.92
N THR A 189 -6.71 0.72 -10.38
CA THR A 189 -5.41 1.39 -10.18
C THR A 189 -5.18 1.73 -8.70
N ASN A 190 -3.93 1.57 -8.26
CA ASN A 190 -3.52 1.85 -6.88
C ASN A 190 -3.85 3.30 -6.47
N PRO A 191 -4.67 3.52 -5.43
CA PRO A 191 -5.03 4.86 -4.96
C PRO A 191 -3.84 5.76 -4.65
N ALA A 192 -2.77 5.20 -4.07
CA ALA A 192 -1.57 5.97 -3.70
C ALA A 192 -0.80 6.53 -4.91
N MET A 193 -1.01 5.97 -6.11
CA MET A 193 -0.34 6.41 -7.35
C MET A 193 -1.22 7.33 -8.21
N ARG A 194 -2.48 7.58 -7.82
CA ARG A 194 -3.43 8.40 -8.61
C ARG A 194 -2.93 9.84 -8.70
N GLY A 195 -2.51 10.22 -9.89
CA GLY A 195 -1.98 11.55 -10.19
C GLY A 195 -2.82 12.28 -11.23
N TRP A 196 -2.28 13.36 -11.77
CA TRP A 196 -2.97 14.22 -12.74
C TRP A 196 -3.54 13.47 -13.95
N LEU A 197 -2.76 12.55 -14.54
CA LEU A 197 -3.20 11.79 -15.71
C LEU A 197 -4.41 10.90 -15.40
N TRP A 198 -4.42 10.24 -14.22
CA TRP A 198 -5.57 9.47 -13.76
C TRP A 198 -6.80 10.37 -13.60
N GLY A 199 -6.64 11.52 -12.95
CA GLY A 199 -7.73 12.48 -12.73
C GLY A 199 -8.34 12.99 -14.04
N ARG A 200 -7.50 13.27 -15.04
CA ARG A 200 -7.96 13.67 -16.38
C ARG A 200 -8.77 12.57 -17.07
N LEU A 201 -8.32 11.32 -17.01
CA LEU A 201 -9.04 10.18 -17.60
C LEU A 201 -10.37 9.92 -16.87
N ALA A 202 -10.38 10.00 -15.54
CA ALA A 202 -11.58 9.86 -14.73
C ALA A 202 -12.60 10.97 -15.04
N PHE A 203 -12.15 12.22 -15.16
CA PHE A 203 -13.00 13.33 -15.58
C PHE A 203 -13.58 13.11 -16.98
N HIS A 204 -12.75 12.64 -17.92
CA HIS A 204 -13.20 12.35 -19.29
C HIS A 204 -14.24 11.21 -19.33
N ALA A 205 -14.03 10.15 -18.53
CA ALA A 205 -15.00 9.08 -18.38
C ALA A 205 -16.33 9.62 -17.84
N LYS A 206 -16.26 10.49 -16.82
CA LYS A 206 -17.44 11.13 -16.21
C LYS A 206 -18.19 12.03 -17.21
N ALA A 207 -17.46 12.85 -17.96
CA ALA A 207 -18.03 13.73 -18.99
C ALA A 207 -18.67 12.96 -20.16
N LEU A 208 -18.12 11.80 -20.52
CA LEU A 208 -18.76 10.94 -21.52
C LEU A 208 -20.00 10.21 -20.98
N SER A 209 -20.06 9.97 -19.67
CA SER A 209 -21.22 9.36 -19.02
C SER A 209 -22.30 10.38 -18.63
N SER A 210 -22.00 11.68 -18.65
CA SER A 210 -22.97 12.70 -18.28
C SER A 210 -24.03 12.84 -19.37
N SER A 211 -25.29 12.70 -18.97
CA SER A 211 -26.43 13.10 -19.78
C SER A 211 -26.72 14.58 -19.55
N GLU A 212 -27.16 15.26 -20.60
CA GLU A 212 -27.75 16.59 -20.47
C GLU A 212 -29.02 16.50 -19.61
N ILE A 213 -29.02 17.18 -18.47
CA ILE A 213 -30.17 17.22 -17.55
C ILE A 213 -31.07 18.42 -17.88
N LEU A 214 -30.47 19.53 -18.30
CA LEU A 214 -31.16 20.76 -18.65
C LEU A 214 -30.37 21.48 -19.75
N SER A 215 -31.06 21.84 -20.83
CA SER A 215 -30.54 22.75 -21.86
C SER A 215 -31.19 24.10 -21.65
N PHE A 216 -30.39 25.17 -21.57
CA PHE A 216 -30.92 26.54 -21.53
C PHE A 216 -30.37 27.32 -22.71
N ALA A 217 -31.26 27.65 -23.65
CA ALA A 217 -30.99 28.49 -24.81
C ALA A 217 -31.84 29.77 -24.70
N PRO A 218 -31.37 30.78 -23.95
CA PRO A 218 -32.16 31.99 -23.67
C PRO A 218 -32.45 32.83 -24.92
N HIS A 219 -31.57 32.76 -25.92
CA HIS A 219 -31.68 33.50 -27.17
C HIS A 219 -31.60 32.52 -28.35
N PRO A 220 -32.66 31.74 -28.64
CA PRO A 220 -32.63 30.69 -29.65
C PRO A 220 -32.48 31.22 -31.09
N GLU A 221 -32.96 32.44 -31.36
CA GLU A 221 -32.92 33.02 -32.71
C GLU A 221 -31.69 33.91 -32.97
N SER A 222 -31.28 34.72 -31.99
CA SER A 222 -30.19 35.69 -32.15
C SER A 222 -28.83 35.18 -31.67
N GLY A 223 -28.81 34.13 -30.84
CA GLY A 223 -27.60 33.55 -30.26
C GLY A 223 -27.03 34.38 -29.11
N LEU A 224 -26.31 33.69 -28.22
CA LEU A 224 -25.73 34.30 -27.02
C LEU A 224 -24.54 35.20 -27.37
N ALA A 225 -24.55 36.44 -26.88
CA ALA A 225 -23.44 37.38 -26.92
C ALA A 225 -22.62 37.35 -25.63
N GLY A 226 -23.27 37.15 -24.48
CA GLY A 226 -22.59 37.04 -23.19
C GLY A 226 -23.51 36.50 -22.10
N ALA A 227 -22.91 35.91 -21.07
CA ALA A 227 -23.60 35.48 -19.86
C ALA A 227 -22.75 35.82 -18.63
N GLY A 228 -23.40 36.22 -17.54
CA GLY A 228 -22.76 36.52 -16.27
C GLY A 228 -23.66 36.14 -15.10
N PHE A 229 -23.05 35.93 -13.94
CA PHE A 229 -23.80 35.76 -12.70
C PHE A 229 -24.20 37.13 -12.17
N ALA A 230 -25.43 37.24 -11.68
CA ALA A 230 -25.81 38.35 -10.82
C ALA A 230 -25.08 38.23 -9.48
N GLU A 231 -25.11 39.31 -8.67
CA GLU A 231 -24.40 39.38 -7.39
C GLU A 231 -24.84 38.28 -6.39
N ASP A 232 -26.02 37.70 -6.58
CA ASP A 232 -26.57 36.61 -5.76
C ASP A 232 -25.98 35.22 -6.08
N SER A 233 -25.22 35.07 -7.18
CA SER A 233 -24.68 33.79 -7.68
C SER A 233 -25.72 32.71 -8.00
N GLU A 234 -27.02 33.03 -7.92
CA GLU A 234 -28.13 32.12 -8.20
C GLU A 234 -28.87 32.51 -9.50
N THR A 235 -28.77 33.78 -9.90
CA THR A 235 -29.37 34.30 -11.13
C THR A 235 -28.32 34.43 -12.23
N ILE A 236 -28.61 33.87 -13.42
CA ILE A 236 -27.77 34.03 -14.60
C ILE A 236 -28.41 35.09 -15.50
N LEU A 237 -27.66 36.15 -15.80
CA LEU A 237 -28.04 37.19 -16.74
C LEU A 237 -27.43 36.87 -18.10
N THR A 238 -28.26 36.90 -19.14
CA THR A 238 -27.84 36.59 -20.51
C THR A 238 -28.16 37.75 -21.45
N VAL A 239 -27.27 37.94 -22.42
CA VAL A 239 -27.39 38.98 -23.45
C VAL A 239 -27.31 38.33 -24.83
N GLY A 240 -28.30 38.57 -25.67
CA GLY A 240 -28.36 38.15 -27.06
C GLY A 240 -27.52 39.06 -27.97
N LYS A 241 -27.10 38.56 -29.14
CA LYS A 241 -26.37 39.37 -30.15
C LYS A 241 -27.18 40.51 -30.76
N ASP A 242 -28.50 40.44 -30.62
CA ASP A 242 -29.47 41.49 -30.92
C ASP A 242 -29.67 42.48 -29.77
N ALA A 243 -28.85 42.40 -28.72
CA ALA A 243 -28.97 43.17 -27.48
C ALA A 243 -30.26 42.92 -26.68
N THR A 244 -30.88 41.75 -26.85
CA THR A 244 -31.95 41.29 -25.94
C THR A 244 -31.38 40.78 -24.62
N PHE A 245 -32.12 40.94 -23.53
CA PHE A 245 -31.72 40.49 -22.19
C PHE A 245 -32.65 39.38 -21.71
N GLY A 246 -32.10 38.37 -21.05
CA GLY A 246 -32.85 37.21 -20.52
C GLY A 246 -32.25 36.65 -19.24
#